data_AF-A0A222SR65-F1
#
_entry.id   AF-A0A222SR65-F1
#
_cell.length_a   1.000
_cell.length_b   1.000
_cell.length_c   1.000
_cell.angle_alpha   90.00
_cell.angle_beta   90.00
_cell.angle_gamma   90.00
#
_symmetry.space_group_name_H-M   'P 1'
#
loop_
_entity.id
_entity.type
_entity.pdbx_description
1 polymer ?
#
loop_
_entity_poly.entity_id
_entity_poly.type
_entity_poly.pdbx_seq_one_letter_code
_entity_poly.pdbx_strand_id
1 'polypeptide(L)'
;MPSPIADILNESRKPHHLERDRFFGGEEQLAEQIRTVVAEAGFSCRVGAADTLFAAALAARRGLLVPDGATPEFPAGDSVSVLGLPHLAALLNRLGLTALGAFAALPISPSSPPTSTTAPARPLDGKPRPPSSLSPSQHWSDRVLH
;
A
#
# COMPACT_ATOMS: atom_id res chain seq x y z
N MET A 1 20.62 -0.60 -42.30
CA MET A 1 20.06 0.58 -41.60
C MET A 1 19.09 0.08 -40.55
N PRO A 2 19.48 -0.01 -39.27
CA PRO A 2 18.58 -0.45 -38.20
C PRO A 2 17.51 0.62 -37.91
N SER A 3 16.27 0.16 -37.67
CA SER A 3 15.09 1.02 -37.52
C SER A 3 15.06 1.78 -36.19
N PRO A 4 14.73 3.09 -36.18
CA PRO A 4 14.69 3.94 -34.98
C PRO A 4 13.61 3.57 -33.93
N ILE A 5 12.72 2.62 -34.24
CA ILE A 5 11.66 2.16 -33.34
C ILE A 5 12.18 1.16 -32.30
N ALA A 6 13.27 0.43 -32.60
CA ALA A 6 13.85 -0.53 -31.67
C ALA A 6 14.55 0.14 -30.48
N ASP A 7 15.10 1.34 -30.66
CA ASP A 7 15.75 2.10 -29.57
C ASP A 7 14.74 2.64 -28.55
N ILE A 8 13.53 3.04 -29.00
CA ILE A 8 12.50 3.60 -28.12
C ILE A 8 11.93 2.53 -27.15
N LEU A 9 11.87 1.26 -27.58
CA LEU A 9 11.46 0.15 -26.72
C LEU A 9 12.59 -0.33 -25.79
N ASN A 10 13.85 -0.05 -26.12
CA ASN A 10 15.00 -0.41 -25.28
C ASN A 10 15.23 0.60 -24.14
N GLU A 11 14.87 1.87 -24.33
CA GLU A 11 15.04 2.93 -23.32
C GLU A 11 14.06 2.78 -22.13
N SER A 12 12.89 2.15 -22.34
CA SER A 12 11.93 1.83 -21.26
C SER A 12 12.37 0.65 -20.37
N ARG A 13 13.55 0.06 -20.62
CA ARG A 13 14.14 -1.03 -19.84
C ARG A 13 15.26 -0.58 -18.90
N LYS A 14 15.40 0.73 -18.66
CA LYS A 14 16.24 1.23 -17.57
C LYS A 14 15.56 0.94 -16.24
N PRO A 15 16.22 0.22 -15.32
CA PRO A 15 15.62 -0.06 -14.02
C PRO A 15 15.37 1.27 -13.29
N HIS A 16 14.14 1.47 -12.83
CA HIS A 16 13.64 2.69 -12.17
C HIS A 16 14.26 2.94 -10.79
N HIS A 17 15.59 2.94 -10.67
CA HIS A 17 16.27 3.27 -9.42
C HIS A 17 16.36 4.79 -9.16
N LEU A 18 16.03 5.64 -10.14
CA LEU A 18 16.27 7.10 -10.06
C LEU A 18 15.13 7.93 -9.43
N GLU A 19 13.99 7.33 -9.08
CA GLU A 19 12.90 8.05 -8.37
C GLU A 19 13.02 7.96 -6.84
N ARG A 20 13.90 7.09 -6.33
CA ARG A 20 14.04 6.76 -4.90
C ARG A 20 14.99 7.67 -4.12
N ASP A 21 15.93 8.32 -4.82
CA ASP A 21 16.85 9.28 -4.21
C ASP A 21 16.15 10.53 -3.64
N ARG A 22 14.85 10.72 -3.94
CA ARG A 22 14.03 11.79 -3.37
C ARG A 22 13.57 11.52 -1.93
N PHE A 23 13.58 10.27 -1.48
CA PHE A 23 13.05 9.90 -0.16
C PHE A 23 14.03 10.18 0.99
N PHE A 24 15.35 10.12 0.76
CA PHE A 24 16.34 10.20 1.84
C PHE A 24 16.55 11.57 2.49
N GLY A 25 16.08 12.66 1.88
CA GLY A 25 16.32 14.02 2.40
C GLY A 25 15.07 14.77 2.84
N GLY A 26 13.93 14.54 2.19
CA GLY A 26 12.69 15.28 2.47
C GLY A 26 11.84 14.65 3.57
N GLU A 27 11.90 13.34 3.76
CA GLU A 27 11.00 12.64 4.68
C GLU A 27 11.27 12.93 6.15
N GLU A 28 12.53 13.08 6.57
CA GLU A 28 12.85 13.47 7.95
C GLU A 28 12.37 14.89 8.23
N GLN A 29 12.58 15.80 7.27
CA GLN A 29 12.11 17.18 7.39
C GLN A 29 10.57 17.25 7.43
N LEU A 30 9.89 16.45 6.61
CA LEU A 30 8.43 16.32 6.62
C LEU A 30 7.94 15.69 7.93
N ALA A 31 8.62 14.67 8.44
CA ALA A 31 8.28 14.02 9.68
C ALA A 31 8.41 14.97 10.87
N GLU A 32 9.44 15.82 10.89
CA GLU A 32 9.57 16.88 11.89
C GLU A 32 8.50 17.96 11.75
N GLN A 33 8.14 18.36 10.53
CA GLN A 33 7.04 19.30 10.31
C GLN A 33 5.72 18.73 10.82
N ILE A 34 5.42 17.47 10.55
CA ILE A 34 4.21 16.79 11.05
C ILE A 34 4.23 16.74 12.57
N ARG A 35 5.36 16.35 13.19
CA ARG A 35 5.51 16.35 14.65
C ARG A 35 5.27 17.72 15.25
N THR A 36 5.83 18.76 14.62
CA THR A 36 5.68 20.16 15.05
C THR A 36 4.22 20.60 15.00
N VAL A 37 3.54 20.40 13.88
CA VAL A 37 2.13 20.80 13.72
C VAL A 37 1.22 20.06 14.71
N VAL A 38 1.47 18.76 14.95
CA VAL A 38 0.69 17.99 15.92
C VAL A 38 0.96 18.43 17.37
N ALA A 39 2.21 18.80 17.67
CA ALA A 39 2.59 19.36 18.97
C ALA A 39 1.96 20.73 19.21
N GLU A 40 1.89 21.60 18.19
CA GLU A 40 1.17 22.87 18.24
C GLU A 40 -0.32 22.69 18.52
N ALA A 41 -0.90 21.58 18.06
CA ALA A 41 -2.28 21.19 18.39
C ALA A 41 -2.43 20.57 19.80
N GLY A 42 -1.34 20.45 20.57
CA GLY A 42 -1.34 19.94 21.95
C GLY A 42 -1.22 18.42 22.07
N PHE A 43 -0.86 17.71 20.99
CA PHE A 43 -0.74 16.25 20.98
C PHE A 43 0.69 15.80 20.66
N SER A 44 1.07 14.62 21.14
CA SER A 44 2.29 13.94 20.72
C SER A 44 1.98 12.89 19.66
N CYS A 45 2.76 12.84 18.57
CA CYS A 45 2.65 11.79 17.56
C CYS A 45 4.01 11.14 17.28
N ARG A 46 3.94 9.97 16.64
CA ARG A 46 5.09 9.33 16.00
C ARG A 46 4.82 9.21 14.51
N VAL A 47 5.86 9.37 13.72
CA VAL A 47 5.82 9.33 12.25
C VAL A 47 6.81 8.26 11.80
N GLY A 48 6.46 7.50 10.77
CA GLY A 48 7.39 6.56 10.15
C GLY A 48 7.00 6.24 8.73
N ALA A 49 7.98 5.82 7.94
CA ALA A 49 7.86 5.57 6.49
C ALA A 49 8.61 4.28 6.11
N ALA A 50 8.15 3.62 5.05
CA ALA A 50 8.77 2.45 4.42
C ALA A 50 8.15 2.19 3.04
N ASP A 51 8.78 1.32 2.21
CA ASP A 51 8.28 0.99 0.86
C ASP A 51 6.90 0.31 0.84
N THR A 52 6.46 -0.29 1.96
CA THR A 52 5.19 -1.05 2.03
C THR A 52 4.33 -0.62 3.21
N LEU A 53 3.00 -0.75 3.07
CA LEU A 53 2.04 -0.32 4.09
C LEU A 53 2.27 -0.99 5.44
N PHE A 54 2.54 -2.30 5.47
CA PHE A 54 2.79 -3.02 6.72
C PHE A 54 4.07 -2.51 7.40
N ALA A 55 5.15 -2.37 6.63
CA ALA A 55 6.41 -1.84 7.16
C ALA A 55 6.26 -0.38 7.59
N ALA A 56 5.52 0.45 6.86
CA ALA A 56 5.29 1.86 7.20
C ALA A 56 4.47 2.00 8.48
N ALA A 57 3.41 1.20 8.65
CA ALA A 57 2.64 1.16 9.89
C ALA A 57 3.52 0.72 11.08
N LEU A 58 4.37 -0.29 10.87
CA LEU A 58 5.31 -0.76 11.89
C LEU A 58 6.38 0.29 12.22
N ALA A 59 6.90 0.97 11.21
CA ALA A 59 7.86 2.06 11.34
C ALA A 59 7.26 3.25 12.08
N ALA A 60 6.01 3.62 11.80
CA ALA A 60 5.29 4.67 12.52
C ALA A 60 5.07 4.33 14.01
N ARG A 61 4.82 3.06 14.33
CA ARG A 61 4.75 2.60 15.74
C ARG A 61 6.09 2.71 16.46
N ARG A 62 7.21 2.81 15.74
CA ARG A 62 8.57 2.97 16.29
C ARG A 62 9.12 4.38 16.14
N GLY A 63 8.52 5.22 15.30
CA GLY A 63 9.04 6.54 14.96
C GLY A 63 10.26 6.49 14.02
N LEU A 64 10.31 5.53 13.10
CA LEU A 64 11.47 5.29 12.23
C LEU A 64 11.14 5.56 10.76
N LEU A 65 12.11 6.06 10.00
CA LEU A 65 12.08 6.11 8.54
C LEU A 65 12.94 4.97 8.00
N VAL A 66 12.33 4.04 7.27
CA VAL A 66 13.00 2.85 6.72
C VAL A 66 13.53 3.18 5.34
N PRO A 67 14.86 3.02 5.11
CA PRO A 67 15.46 3.16 3.79
C PRO A 67 14.80 2.30 2.71
N ASP A 68 14.74 2.85 1.50
CA ASP A 68 14.31 2.10 0.33
C ASP A 68 15.16 0.84 0.13
N GLY A 69 14.48 -0.28 -0.10
CA GLY A 69 15.12 -1.58 -0.28
C GLY A 69 15.55 -2.28 1.02
N ALA A 70 15.51 -1.60 2.17
CA ALA A 70 15.68 -2.25 3.49
C ALA A 70 14.37 -2.81 4.06
N THR A 71 13.24 -2.55 3.37
CA THR A 71 11.90 -2.97 3.78
C THR A 71 11.71 -4.48 4.02
N PRO A 72 12.30 -5.43 3.28
CA PRO A 72 12.13 -6.85 3.58
C PRO A 72 12.92 -7.30 4.82
N GLU A 73 14.02 -6.65 5.14
CA GLU A 73 14.87 -6.97 6.31
C GLU A 73 14.33 -6.32 7.59
N PHE A 74 13.74 -5.13 7.47
CA PHE A 74 13.23 -4.33 8.58
C PHE A 74 12.25 -5.09 9.51
N PRO A 75 11.20 -5.78 9.01
CA PRO A 75 10.29 -6.54 9.85
C PRO A 75 10.77 -7.98 10.08
N ALA A 76 11.84 -8.45 9.44
CA ALA A 76 12.20 -9.88 9.44
C ALA A 76 12.52 -10.42 10.86
N GLY A 77 13.14 -9.60 11.70
CA GLY A 77 13.45 -9.92 13.10
C GLY A 77 12.26 -9.77 14.07
N ASP A 78 11.13 -9.23 13.62
CA ASP A 78 10.01 -8.94 14.49
C ASP A 78 9.15 -10.15 14.80
N SER A 79 8.53 -10.14 15.98
CA SER A 79 7.60 -11.20 16.36
C SER A 79 6.37 -11.21 15.45
N VAL A 80 5.88 -12.42 15.12
CA VAL A 80 4.60 -12.62 14.43
C VAL A 80 3.40 -11.97 15.15
N SER A 81 3.53 -11.66 16.45
CA SER A 81 2.52 -10.92 17.21
C SER A 81 2.24 -9.51 16.67
N VAL A 82 3.21 -8.93 15.94
CA VAL A 82 3.09 -7.60 15.33
C VAL A 82 2.04 -7.58 14.21
N LEU A 83 1.68 -8.73 13.64
CA LEU A 83 0.63 -8.86 12.63
C LEU A 83 -0.76 -8.41 13.12
N GLY A 84 -0.97 -8.27 14.44
CA GLY A 84 -2.26 -7.88 15.01
C GLY A 84 -3.35 -8.96 14.89
N LEU A 85 -2.94 -10.19 14.54
CA LEU A 85 -3.81 -11.36 14.38
C LEU A 85 -3.50 -12.36 15.51
N PRO A 86 -4.09 -12.19 16.71
CA PRO A 86 -3.67 -12.93 17.91
C PRO A 86 -3.80 -14.44 17.76
N HIS A 87 -4.85 -14.92 17.08
CA HIS A 87 -5.03 -16.35 16.81
C HIS A 87 -3.95 -16.90 15.88
N LEU A 88 -3.65 -16.19 14.78
CA LEU A 88 -2.59 -16.58 13.85
C LEU A 88 -1.22 -16.57 14.53
N ALA A 89 -0.91 -15.53 15.31
CA ALA A 89 0.35 -15.44 16.05
C ALA A 89 0.51 -16.61 17.03
N ALA A 90 -0.55 -17.01 17.74
CA ALA A 90 -0.53 -18.17 18.63
C ALA A 90 -0.27 -19.49 17.87
N LEU A 91 -0.87 -19.66 16.70
CA LEU A 91 -0.61 -20.83 15.85
C LEU A 91 0.84 -20.87 15.35
N LEU A 92 1.34 -19.75 14.82
CA LEU A 92 2.72 -19.64 14.34
C LEU A 92 3.74 -19.91 15.45
N ASN A 93 3.50 -19.39 16.66
CA ASN A 93 4.34 -19.68 17.83
C ASN A 93 4.36 -21.17 18.18
N ARG A 94 3.20 -21.86 18.13
CA ARG A 94 3.14 -23.32 18.37
C ARG A 94 3.85 -24.14 17.29
N LEU A 95 3.97 -23.60 16.08
CA LEU A 95 4.74 -24.18 14.98
C LEU A 95 6.24 -23.84 15.06
N GLY A 96 6.68 -23.04 16.05
CA GLY A 96 8.07 -22.59 16.19
C GLY A 96 8.43 -21.39 15.32
N LEU A 97 7.48 -20.81 14.59
CA LEU A 97 7.66 -19.65 13.73
C LEU A 97 7.37 -18.37 14.52
N THR A 98 8.34 -17.93 15.31
CA THR A 98 8.18 -16.77 16.19
C THR A 98 8.48 -15.45 15.49
N ALA A 99 9.21 -15.48 14.37
CA ALA A 99 9.66 -14.31 13.62
C ALA A 99 8.94 -14.15 12.27
N LEU A 100 8.66 -12.91 11.90
CA LEU A 100 8.06 -12.51 10.62
C LEU A 100 8.89 -12.97 9.41
N GLY A 101 10.23 -12.92 9.51
CA GLY A 101 11.12 -13.42 8.46
C GLY A 101 11.01 -14.93 8.27
N ALA A 102 10.88 -15.70 9.36
CA ALA A 102 10.69 -17.15 9.30
C ALA A 102 9.33 -17.53 8.70
N PHE A 103 8.28 -16.76 9.01
CA PHE A 103 6.97 -16.91 8.40
C PHE A 103 6.98 -16.54 6.90
N ALA A 104 7.64 -15.45 6.53
CA ALA A 104 7.76 -14.99 5.14
C ALA A 104 8.58 -15.95 4.26
N ALA A 105 9.49 -16.73 4.85
CA ALA A 105 10.28 -17.75 4.16
C ALA A 105 9.50 -19.05 3.86
N LEU A 106 8.28 -19.20 4.36
CA LEU A 106 7.47 -20.38 4.07
C LEU A 106 7.13 -20.46 2.57
N PRO A 107 7.19 -21.66 1.95
CA PRO A 107 6.83 -21.83 0.56
C PRO A 107 5.36 -21.47 0.37
N ILE A 108 5.12 -20.44 -0.45
CA ILE A 108 3.78 -20.02 -0.80
C ILE A 108 3.25 -21.05 -1.80
N SER A 109 2.32 -21.91 -1.37
CA SER A 109 1.50 -22.64 -2.35
C SER A 109 0.69 -21.57 -3.09
N PRO A 110 0.71 -21.51 -4.43
CA PRO A 110 -0.07 -20.54 -5.17
C PRO A 110 -1.56 -20.84 -4.95
N SER A 111 -2.15 -20.30 -3.88
CA SER A 111 -3.59 -20.18 -3.77
C SER A 111 -4.01 -19.31 -4.94
N SER A 112 -4.99 -19.79 -5.71
CA SER A 112 -5.59 -19.09 -6.86
C SER A 112 -5.61 -17.58 -6.65
N PRO A 113 -5.21 -16.77 -7.64
CA PRO A 113 -5.18 -15.32 -7.50
C PRO A 113 -6.52 -14.84 -6.95
N PRO A 114 -6.55 -13.78 -6.11
CA PRO A 114 -7.81 -13.17 -5.71
C PRO A 114 -8.51 -12.81 -7.01
N THR A 115 -9.62 -13.50 -7.31
CA THR A 115 -10.41 -13.28 -8.51
C THR A 115 -11.08 -11.91 -8.36
N SER A 116 -10.31 -10.84 -8.56
CA SER A 116 -10.90 -9.57 -8.93
C SER A 116 -11.52 -9.81 -10.29
N THR A 117 -12.85 -9.88 -10.34
CA THR A 117 -13.60 -9.83 -11.59
C THR A 117 -13.27 -8.51 -12.31
N THR A 118 -12.18 -8.48 -13.05
CA THR A 118 -12.01 -7.58 -14.17
C THR A 118 -12.51 -8.36 -15.37
N ALA A 119 -13.79 -8.21 -15.67
CA ALA A 119 -14.31 -8.55 -16.99
C ALA A 119 -13.42 -7.81 -18.02
N PRO A 120 -12.98 -8.48 -19.10
CA PRO A 120 -12.22 -7.79 -20.13
C PRO A 120 -13.09 -6.67 -20.70
N ALA A 121 -12.56 -5.45 -20.66
CA ALA A 121 -13.16 -4.30 -21.31
C ALA A 121 -13.40 -4.64 -22.80
N ARG A 122 -14.67 -4.77 -23.17
CA ARG A 122 -15.09 -4.90 -24.57
C ARG A 122 -14.75 -3.58 -25.28
N PRO A 123 -14.19 -3.60 -26.51
CA PRO A 123 -13.88 -2.38 -27.24
C PRO A 123 -15.12 -1.49 -27.35
N LEU A 124 -14.97 -0.24 -26.94
CA LEU A 124 -15.97 0.82 -27.10
C LEU A 124 -15.99 1.22 -28.58
N ASP A 125 -16.75 0.49 -29.41
CA ASP A 125 -17.19 1.02 -30.69
C ASP A 125 -18.14 2.19 -30.41
N GLY A 126 -17.74 3.37 -30.87
CA GLY A 126 -18.34 4.66 -30.54
C GLY A 126 -19.75 4.87 -31.07
N LYS A 127 -20.75 4.27 -30.42
CA LYS A 127 -22.14 4.71 -30.54
C LYS A 127 -22.67 5.14 -29.17
N PRO A 128 -22.91 6.44 -28.94
CA PRO A 128 -23.47 6.90 -27.67
C PRO A 128 -24.85 6.28 -27.45
N ARG A 129 -25.03 5.69 -26.28
CA ARG A 129 -26.31 5.15 -25.80
C ARG A 129 -27.31 6.31 -25.70
N PRO A 130 -28.57 6.17 -26.17
CA PRO A 130 -29.58 7.17 -25.88
C PRO A 130 -29.82 7.23 -24.36
N PRO A 131 -30.00 8.43 -23.77
CA PRO A 131 -30.25 8.56 -22.34
C PRO A 131 -31.57 7.87 -21.99
N SER A 132 -31.52 6.92 -21.08
CA SER A 132 -32.72 6.34 -20.48
C SER A 132 -33.46 7.43 -19.70
N SER A 133 -34.71 7.66 -20.09
CA SER A 133 -35.66 8.48 -19.36
C SER A 133 -35.88 7.89 -17.95
N LEU A 134 -35.26 8.49 -16.93
CA LEU A 134 -35.71 8.29 -15.55
C LEU A 134 -37.01 9.08 -15.38
N SER A 135 -38.14 8.37 -15.33
CA SER A 135 -39.42 8.96 -14.96
C SER A 135 -39.36 9.41 -13.50
N PRO A 136 -39.68 10.68 -13.16
CA PRO A 136 -39.70 11.15 -11.79
C PRO A 136 -41.03 10.78 -11.12
N SER A 137 -40.99 9.84 -10.18
CA SER A 137 -41.91 9.83 -9.04
C SER A 137 -41.10 9.46 -7.80
N GLN A 138 -40.64 10.46 -7.03
CA GLN A 138 -41.42 11.09 -5.96
C GLN A 138 -42.14 10.04 -5.12
N HIS A 139 -41.43 9.49 -4.13
CA HIS A 139 -41.58 9.97 -2.76
C HIS A 139 -40.47 9.32 -1.92
N TRP A 140 -39.72 10.10 -1.14
CA TRP A 140 -39.19 9.69 0.16
C TRP A 140 -38.61 10.91 0.93
N SER A 141 -39.18 12.10 0.74
CA SER A 141 -38.98 13.14 1.73
C SER A 141 -40.12 13.00 2.74
N ASP A 142 -39.78 12.45 3.92
CA ASP A 142 -39.90 13.27 5.11
C ASP A 142 -39.07 12.67 6.26
N ARG A 143 -38.14 13.51 6.72
CA ARG A 143 -37.29 13.29 7.87
C ARG A 143 -37.54 14.46 8.82
N VAL A 144 -38.22 14.20 9.94
CA VAL A 144 -37.85 14.62 11.31
C VAL A 144 -37.96 16.13 11.68
N LEU A 145 -38.74 16.37 12.76
CA LEU A 145 -38.96 17.59 13.62
C LEU A 145 -39.97 18.61 13.05
N HIS A 146 -41.06 19.00 13.72
CA HIS A 146 -41.34 19.21 15.15
C HIS A 146 -42.73 18.72 15.58
#